data_AF-A0A174FR53-F1
#
_entry.id   AF-A0A174FR53-F1
#
_cell.length_a   1.000
_cell.length_b   1.000
_cell.length_c   1.000
_cell.angle_alpha   90.00
_cell.angle_beta   90.00
_cell.angle_gamma   90.00
#
_symmetry.space_group_name_H-M   'P 1'
#
loop_
_entity.id
_entity.type
_entity.pdbx_description
1 polymer ?
#
loop_
_entity_poly.entity_id
_entity_poly.type
_entity_poly.pdbx_seq_one_letter_code
_entity_poly.pdbx_strand_id
1 'polypeptide(L)'
;MKRIYLSLLLCLAYLLASAQEPLNGDSLASDFRYLVKELAATHPDPYSGFGGKVFFYEQAFHLENELRRTPGTKQTFFDKVSIFLSNLQDGHTYLLPPTANQQANQRYLALEVRTIPDGIILQGIPETYKDLLGSRITTINGDSLEEVLARTAAIQASENLYDRYANLCRSMPTEHFLRQLFPEMKDNLHLSLLTPDGKSRGLTLPLLSRQEVQNTPMQHNNSWKAYTDKQLAYQFIDNDKQIMLININSIMARDNFEYMQKQGLKDLYRQIGFYYRDILKQDMPADTLQAIRQLPSLSEVFAHMLKEMKKEASSTLIIDLRNNSGGWTPIVLPTLYQLFGDHFLQTDMDIEFYRIISPLYMQKLQTNLQDFNQAYGTDYAYGDYTFSTDEADTTNIEQRRTDFIENCMSSVPEELRKQQGKALYTPEHIYVITNERTFSAAFHYTFYLWKMGATLVGIPSGQAPNTYMEQTLFRLPYTGMQGSISNSIQICFPGKDRCAHTLYPDLIPTYQDYQRYNFDVQTEILYLLDKIKSAPHSHTNPAEKNQK
;
A
#
# COMPACT_ATOMS: atom_id res chain seq x y z
N MET A 1 -60.12 -34.38 -9.56
CA MET A 1 -59.58 -33.41 -10.54
C MET A 1 -58.16 -33.05 -10.13
N LYS A 2 -57.26 -32.94 -11.12
CA LYS A 2 -55.85 -32.49 -11.06
C LYS A 2 -54.79 -33.47 -10.54
N ARG A 3 -54.42 -34.40 -11.42
CA ARG A 3 -53.01 -34.72 -11.72
C ARG A 3 -52.59 -33.86 -12.92
N ILE A 4 -51.36 -33.35 -12.93
CA ILE A 4 -50.37 -33.35 -14.03
C ILE A 4 -49.12 -32.64 -13.48
N TYR A 5 -48.12 -33.45 -13.14
CA TYR A 5 -46.71 -33.08 -13.19
C TYR A 5 -46.17 -33.73 -14.47
N LEU A 6 -45.63 -32.96 -15.42
CA LEU A 6 -44.41 -33.33 -16.16
C LEU A 6 -43.98 -32.22 -17.13
N SER A 7 -42.67 -31.94 -17.08
CA SER A 7 -41.77 -31.62 -18.19
C SER A 7 -42.01 -30.38 -19.07
N LEU A 8 -41.13 -29.39 -18.89
CA LEU A 8 -40.42 -28.77 -20.01
C LEU A 8 -38.98 -28.44 -19.59
N LEU A 9 -38.14 -29.46 -19.72
CA LEU A 9 -36.68 -29.37 -19.72
C LEU A 9 -36.31 -29.20 -21.20
N LEU A 10 -36.04 -27.97 -21.61
CA LEU A 10 -35.54 -27.66 -22.95
C LEU A 10 -34.45 -26.60 -22.81
N CYS A 11 -33.23 -27.12 -22.66
CA CYS A 11 -32.02 -26.66 -23.31
C CYS A 11 -31.97 -25.20 -23.74
N LEU A 12 -31.49 -24.33 -22.85
CA LEU A 12 -30.47 -23.37 -23.23
C LEU A 12 -29.33 -23.47 -22.22
N ALA A 13 -28.49 -24.48 -22.42
CA ALA A 13 -27.09 -24.38 -22.07
C ALA A 13 -26.51 -23.23 -22.91
N TYR A 14 -26.61 -22.00 -22.42
CA TYR A 14 -25.67 -20.97 -22.82
C TYR A 14 -24.32 -21.44 -22.30
N LEU A 15 -23.55 -22.05 -23.19
CA LEU A 15 -22.10 -22.05 -23.10
C LEU A 15 -21.68 -20.60 -22.83
N LEU A 16 -21.37 -20.29 -21.57
CA LEU A 16 -20.67 -19.07 -21.18
C LEU A 16 -19.23 -19.19 -21.68
N ALA A 17 -19.06 -19.07 -23.00
CA ALA A 17 -17.82 -18.56 -23.55
C ALA A 17 -17.80 -17.08 -23.20
N SER A 18 -17.17 -16.73 -22.06
CA SER A 18 -16.84 -15.35 -21.75
C SER A 18 -15.72 -14.89 -22.68
N ALA A 19 -16.04 -14.68 -23.95
CA ALA A 19 -15.22 -13.90 -24.85
C ALA A 19 -15.42 -12.43 -24.45
N GLN A 20 -14.34 -11.73 -24.11
CA GLN A 20 -14.40 -10.29 -23.84
C GLN A 20 -14.94 -9.59 -25.09
N GLU A 21 -16.02 -8.82 -24.96
CA GLU A 21 -16.58 -8.11 -26.11
C GLU A 21 -15.52 -7.14 -26.66
N PRO A 22 -15.20 -7.23 -27.96
CA PRO A 22 -14.24 -6.33 -28.57
C PRO A 22 -14.79 -4.91 -28.56
N LEU A 23 -14.00 -4.00 -27.99
CA LEU A 23 -14.26 -2.57 -28.01
C LEU A 23 -13.69 -1.98 -29.31
N ASN A 24 -14.43 -1.04 -29.90
CA ASN A 24 -14.00 -0.29 -31.07
C ASN A 24 -12.70 0.48 -30.76
N GLY A 25 -11.72 0.42 -31.67
CA GLY A 25 -10.44 1.11 -31.55
C GLY A 25 -10.56 2.63 -31.38
N ASP A 26 -11.53 3.29 -32.02
CA ASP A 26 -11.77 4.73 -31.85
C ASP A 26 -12.18 5.07 -30.41
N SER A 27 -12.97 4.21 -29.76
CA SER A 27 -13.35 4.39 -28.35
C SER A 27 -12.16 4.23 -27.42
N LEU A 28 -11.30 3.24 -27.67
CA LEU A 28 -10.07 3.01 -26.89
C LEU A 28 -9.07 4.17 -27.06
N ALA A 29 -8.87 4.63 -28.29
CA ALA A 29 -8.03 5.78 -28.60
C ALA A 29 -8.56 7.07 -27.95
N SER A 30 -9.89 7.26 -27.93
CA SER A 30 -10.52 8.43 -27.30
C SER A 30 -10.39 8.41 -25.78
N ASP A 31 -10.56 7.24 -25.15
CA ASP A 31 -10.31 7.05 -23.72
C ASP A 31 -8.86 7.30 -23.34
N PHE A 32 -7.90 6.79 -24.14
CA PHE A 32 -6.49 7.05 -23.90
C PHE A 32 -6.13 8.53 -24.07
N ARG A 33 -6.67 9.20 -25.09
CA ARG A 33 -6.50 10.65 -25.26
C ARG A 33 -7.04 11.43 -24.07
N TYR A 34 -8.21 11.03 -23.55
CA TYR A 34 -8.76 11.61 -22.33
C TYR A 34 -7.80 11.44 -21.16
N LEU A 35 -7.26 10.23 -20.93
CA LEU A 35 -6.27 9.97 -19.90
C LEU A 35 -5.03 10.87 -20.05
N VAL A 36 -4.47 10.99 -21.26
CA VAL A 36 -3.29 11.84 -21.53
C VAL A 36 -3.57 13.30 -21.18
N LYS A 37 -4.78 13.80 -21.48
CA LYS A 37 -5.20 15.15 -21.09
C LYS A 37 -5.26 15.31 -19.57
N GLU A 38 -5.86 14.36 -18.87
CA GLU A 38 -5.98 14.42 -17.41
C GLU A 38 -4.61 14.30 -16.72
N LEU A 39 -3.71 13.45 -17.24
CA LEU A 39 -2.32 13.35 -16.78
C LEU A 39 -1.60 14.68 -16.91
N ALA A 40 -1.64 15.30 -18.09
CA ALA A 40 -0.99 16.58 -18.36
C ALA A 40 -1.51 17.73 -17.48
N ALA A 41 -2.76 17.64 -17.01
CA ALA A 41 -3.41 18.66 -16.20
C ALA A 41 -3.28 18.43 -14.69
N THR A 42 -3.18 17.18 -14.24
CA THR A 42 -3.33 16.82 -12.82
C THR A 42 -2.08 16.18 -12.21
N HIS A 43 -1.24 15.51 -13.00
CA HIS A 43 0.00 14.97 -12.46
C HIS A 43 1.02 16.10 -12.26
N PRO A 44 1.76 16.17 -11.14
CA PRO A 44 2.81 17.17 -10.94
C PRO A 44 3.90 17.11 -12.02
N ASP A 45 4.36 15.92 -12.39
CA ASP A 45 5.31 15.82 -13.50
C ASP A 45 5.08 14.56 -14.34
N PRO A 46 4.15 14.62 -15.31
CA PRO A 46 3.88 13.51 -16.20
C PRO A 46 4.97 13.35 -17.27
N TYR A 47 6.02 14.16 -17.25
CA TYR A 47 6.92 14.34 -18.39
C TYR A 47 8.31 13.73 -18.16
N SER A 48 8.90 13.91 -16.98
CA SER A 48 10.30 13.49 -16.75
C SER A 48 10.52 11.99 -16.93
N GLY A 49 9.54 11.16 -16.57
CA GLY A 49 9.56 9.71 -16.80
C GLY A 49 9.69 9.30 -18.27
N PHE A 50 9.30 10.18 -19.19
CA PHE A 50 9.39 9.96 -20.64
C PHE A 50 10.61 10.65 -21.28
N GLY A 51 11.46 11.31 -20.49
CA GLY A 51 12.55 12.15 -21.00
C GLY A 51 12.13 13.58 -21.34
N GLY A 52 10.93 14.00 -20.92
CA GLY A 52 10.42 15.36 -21.08
C GLY A 52 9.15 15.45 -21.94
N LYS A 53 8.60 16.67 -22.01
CA LYS A 53 7.26 16.93 -22.54
C LYS A 53 7.05 16.47 -23.99
N VAL A 54 8.03 16.66 -24.86
CA VAL A 54 7.93 16.26 -26.28
C VAL A 54 7.81 14.73 -26.40
N PHE A 55 8.66 13.98 -25.71
CA PHE A 55 8.68 12.53 -25.77
C PHE A 55 7.47 11.88 -25.10
N PHE A 56 6.91 12.51 -24.05
CA PHE A 56 5.61 12.13 -23.49
C PHE A 56 4.51 12.14 -24.57
N TYR A 57 4.38 13.25 -25.31
CA TYR A 57 3.37 13.36 -26.36
C TYR A 57 3.67 12.50 -27.58
N GLU A 58 4.93 12.26 -27.91
CA GLU A 58 5.33 11.32 -28.97
C GLU A 58 4.89 9.88 -28.64
N GLN A 59 5.23 9.38 -27.45
CA GLN A 59 4.81 8.05 -27.02
C GLN A 59 3.28 7.93 -26.91
N ALA A 60 2.61 8.97 -26.39
CA ALA A 60 1.16 9.03 -26.37
C ALA A 60 0.57 8.97 -27.80
N PHE A 61 1.14 9.71 -28.76
CA PHE A 61 0.70 9.67 -30.15
C PHE A 61 0.84 8.26 -30.75
N HIS A 62 1.95 7.56 -30.49
CA HIS A 62 2.15 6.20 -30.99
C HIS A 62 1.13 5.21 -30.42
N LEU A 63 0.94 5.20 -29.10
CA LEU A 63 -0.03 4.30 -28.46
C LEU A 63 -1.47 4.63 -28.86
N GLU A 64 -1.84 5.91 -28.97
CA GLU A 64 -3.18 6.31 -29.40
C GLU A 64 -3.50 5.79 -30.81
N ASN A 65 -2.53 5.89 -31.74
CA ASN A 65 -2.69 5.39 -33.10
C ASN A 65 -2.71 3.86 -33.18
N GLU A 66 -1.95 3.18 -32.32
CA GLU A 66 -2.02 1.73 -32.20
C GLU A 66 -3.42 1.28 -31.76
N LEU A 67 -3.93 1.86 -30.67
CA LEU A 67 -5.26 1.58 -30.14
C LEU A 67 -6.36 1.85 -31.17
N ARG A 68 -6.21 2.89 -31.98
CA ARG A 68 -7.17 3.22 -33.04
C ARG A 68 -7.27 2.15 -34.13
N ARG A 69 -6.12 1.58 -34.52
CA ARG A 69 -6.03 0.64 -35.65
C ARG A 69 -6.50 -0.76 -35.30
N THR A 70 -6.49 -1.13 -34.03
CA THR A 70 -6.73 -2.51 -33.59
C THR A 70 -7.83 -2.54 -32.53
N PRO A 71 -9.01 -3.11 -32.84
CA PRO A 71 -10.01 -3.41 -31.82
C PRO A 71 -9.39 -4.23 -30.69
N GLY A 72 -9.78 -3.94 -29.45
CA GLY A 72 -9.17 -4.52 -28.27
C GLY A 72 -10.19 -4.84 -27.20
N THR A 73 -9.74 -5.34 -26.07
CA THR A 73 -10.58 -5.59 -24.91
C THR A 73 -10.20 -4.63 -23.79
N LYS A 74 -10.98 -4.60 -22.70
CA LYS A 74 -10.59 -3.84 -21.50
C LYS A 74 -9.26 -4.34 -20.92
N GLN A 75 -8.96 -5.63 -21.06
CA GLN A 75 -7.69 -6.20 -20.60
C GLN A 75 -6.52 -5.71 -21.46
N THR A 76 -6.61 -5.83 -22.79
CA THR A 76 -5.49 -5.40 -23.65
C THR A 76 -5.27 -3.89 -23.59
N PHE A 77 -6.35 -3.11 -23.41
CA PHE A 77 -6.26 -1.68 -23.13
C PHE A 77 -5.56 -1.40 -21.79
N PHE A 78 -5.99 -2.07 -20.71
CA PHE A 78 -5.36 -1.97 -19.40
C PHE A 78 -3.86 -2.26 -19.45
N ASP A 79 -3.45 -3.34 -20.13
CA ASP A 79 -2.06 -3.75 -20.22
C ASP A 79 -1.20 -2.68 -20.90
N LYS A 80 -1.67 -2.16 -22.04
CA LYS A 80 -0.97 -1.09 -22.78
C LYS A 80 -0.89 0.22 -22.01
N VAL A 81 -1.98 0.61 -21.35
CA VAL A 81 -2.00 1.82 -20.52
C VAL A 81 -1.11 1.66 -19.29
N SER A 82 -1.06 0.48 -18.67
CA SER A 82 -0.19 0.23 -17.52
C SER A 82 1.30 0.33 -17.89
N ILE A 83 1.68 -0.17 -19.08
CA ILE A 83 3.03 0.01 -19.65
C ILE A 83 3.32 1.49 -19.91
N PHE A 84 2.35 2.26 -20.43
CA PHE A 84 2.54 3.69 -20.61
C PHE A 84 2.77 4.41 -19.26
N LEU A 85 1.92 4.12 -18.27
CA LEU A 85 1.99 4.74 -16.93
C LEU A 85 3.21 4.30 -16.12
N SER A 86 3.79 3.13 -16.36
CA SER A 86 4.96 2.63 -15.62
C SER A 86 6.17 3.56 -15.71
N ASN A 87 6.30 4.32 -16.80
CA ASN A 87 7.33 5.34 -17.00
C ASN A 87 7.31 6.43 -15.91
N LEU A 88 6.15 6.70 -15.29
CA LEU A 88 6.02 7.70 -14.23
C LEU A 88 6.66 7.26 -12.91
N GLN A 89 6.84 5.95 -12.70
CA GLN A 89 7.33 5.38 -11.44
C GLN A 89 6.52 5.87 -10.22
N ASP A 90 5.21 6.00 -10.41
CA ASP A 90 4.26 6.52 -9.42
C ASP A 90 3.23 5.43 -9.05
N GLY A 91 3.23 4.98 -7.80
CA GLY A 91 2.28 3.97 -7.33
C GLY A 91 0.85 4.49 -7.11
N HIS A 92 0.65 5.81 -7.12
CA HIS A 92 -0.63 6.47 -6.94
C HIS A 92 -1.28 6.89 -8.28
N THR A 93 -0.55 6.82 -9.40
CA THR A 93 -1.10 7.00 -10.75
C THR A 93 -1.29 5.66 -11.46
N TYR A 94 -2.55 5.23 -11.62
CA TYR A 94 -2.87 3.91 -12.17
C TYR A 94 -4.24 3.87 -12.84
N LEU A 95 -4.46 2.83 -13.65
CA LEU A 95 -5.78 2.37 -14.05
C LEU A 95 -6.17 1.15 -13.20
N LEU A 96 -7.45 0.99 -12.84
CA LEU A 96 -7.91 -0.21 -12.16
C LEU A 96 -8.04 -1.36 -13.17
N PRO A 97 -7.61 -2.57 -12.80
CA PRO A 97 -7.77 -3.74 -13.65
C PRO A 97 -9.27 -4.05 -13.86
N PRO A 98 -9.64 -4.62 -15.02
CA PRO A 98 -11.01 -5.05 -15.27
C PRO A 98 -11.46 -6.15 -14.29
N THR A 99 -12.76 -6.25 -14.03
CA THR A 99 -13.34 -7.16 -13.00
C THR A 99 -13.09 -8.65 -13.29
N ALA A 100 -12.81 -9.42 -12.22
CA ALA A 100 -12.38 -10.82 -12.23
C ALA A 100 -13.30 -11.83 -12.95
N ASN A 101 -14.59 -11.54 -13.14
CA ASN A 101 -15.49 -12.40 -13.94
C ASN A 101 -15.07 -12.50 -15.43
N GLN A 102 -14.09 -11.70 -15.85
CA GLN A 102 -13.47 -11.72 -17.18
C GLN A 102 -12.19 -12.57 -17.26
N GLN A 103 -11.81 -13.27 -16.18
CA GLN A 103 -10.59 -14.11 -16.06
C GLN A 103 -10.88 -15.62 -15.94
N ALA A 104 -12.03 -16.09 -16.43
CA ALA A 104 -12.48 -17.48 -16.26
C ALA A 104 -11.47 -18.54 -16.78
N ASN A 105 -10.61 -18.17 -17.74
CA ASN A 105 -9.61 -19.06 -18.34
C ASN A 105 -8.17 -18.80 -17.86
N GLN A 106 -7.96 -17.90 -16.91
CA GLN A 106 -6.61 -17.62 -16.40
C GLN A 106 -6.08 -18.80 -15.57
N ARG A 107 -4.84 -19.21 -15.82
CA ARG A 107 -4.12 -20.19 -15.00
C ARG A 107 -3.19 -19.52 -13.99
N TYR A 108 -2.78 -20.29 -13.00
CA TYR A 108 -2.04 -19.84 -11.84
C TYR A 108 -0.96 -20.84 -11.47
N LEU A 109 0.07 -20.38 -10.76
CA LEU A 109 1.01 -21.24 -10.07
C LEU A 109 0.51 -21.51 -8.65
N ALA A 110 0.65 -22.75 -8.19
CA ALA A 110 0.57 -23.07 -6.77
C ALA A 110 1.90 -22.64 -6.11
N LEU A 111 2.04 -21.34 -5.84
CA LEU A 111 3.28 -20.72 -5.38
C LEU A 111 2.97 -19.47 -4.54
N GLU A 112 3.57 -19.39 -3.37
CA GLU A 112 3.65 -18.20 -2.54
C GLU A 112 5.12 -17.85 -2.34
N VAL A 113 5.44 -16.59 -2.55
CA VAL A 113 6.79 -16.03 -2.39
C VAL A 113 6.76 -14.86 -1.43
N ARG A 114 7.90 -14.58 -0.82
CA ARG A 114 8.06 -13.50 0.14
C ARG A 114 9.33 -12.71 -0.14
N THR A 115 9.22 -11.39 -0.04
CA THR A 115 10.37 -10.48 -0.06
C THR A 115 11.17 -10.61 1.24
N ILE A 116 12.49 -10.59 1.12
CA ILE A 116 13.45 -10.39 2.20
C ILE A 116 14.36 -9.22 1.80
N PRO A 117 15.19 -8.66 2.70
CA PRO A 117 15.95 -7.44 2.39
C PRO A 117 16.85 -7.51 1.15
N ASP A 118 17.34 -8.70 0.79
CA ASP A 118 18.25 -8.96 -0.33
C ASP A 118 17.67 -9.88 -1.42
N GLY A 119 16.34 -10.09 -1.48
CA GLY A 119 15.74 -10.89 -2.55
C GLY A 119 14.34 -11.43 -2.27
N ILE A 120 14.01 -12.53 -2.95
CA ILE A 120 12.73 -13.24 -2.82
C ILE A 120 12.99 -14.68 -2.40
N ILE A 121 12.23 -15.18 -1.42
CA ILE A 121 12.26 -16.57 -0.97
C ILE A 121 10.94 -17.30 -1.25
N LEU A 122 11.01 -18.62 -1.29
CA LEU A 122 9.83 -19.49 -1.30
C LEU A 122 9.16 -19.49 0.09
N GLN A 123 7.87 -19.14 0.13
CA GLN A 123 7.06 -19.01 1.34
C GLN A 123 6.01 -20.13 1.46
N GLY A 124 5.45 -20.55 0.33
CA GLY A 124 4.46 -21.62 0.24
C GLY A 124 4.56 -22.31 -1.11
N ILE A 125 4.66 -23.64 -1.11
CA ILE A 125 4.88 -24.45 -2.30
C ILE A 125 4.16 -25.80 -2.18
N PRO A 126 3.92 -26.54 -3.28
CA PRO A 126 3.29 -27.85 -3.20
C PRO A 126 4.08 -28.77 -2.27
N GLU A 127 3.39 -29.58 -1.47
CA GLU A 127 3.99 -30.38 -0.39
C GLU A 127 5.13 -31.30 -0.88
N THR A 128 5.04 -31.78 -2.13
CA THR A 128 6.09 -32.56 -2.81
C THR A 128 7.46 -31.86 -2.84
N TYR A 129 7.48 -30.54 -2.75
CA TYR A 129 8.69 -29.71 -2.82
C TYR A 129 9.05 -29.05 -1.48
N LYS A 130 8.41 -29.45 -0.37
CA LYS A 130 8.55 -28.79 0.95
C LYS A 130 9.98 -28.51 1.41
N ASP A 131 10.93 -29.35 1.03
CA ASP A 131 12.36 -29.20 1.38
C ASP A 131 13.02 -27.96 0.74
N LEU A 132 12.33 -27.29 -0.20
CA LEU A 132 12.79 -26.06 -0.87
C LEU A 132 12.29 -24.78 -0.19
N LEU A 133 11.46 -24.86 0.86
CA LEU A 133 11.01 -23.68 1.59
C LEU A 133 12.19 -22.84 2.13
N GLY A 134 12.04 -21.52 2.08
CA GLY A 134 13.11 -20.58 2.46
C GLY A 134 14.24 -20.44 1.43
N SER A 135 14.22 -21.19 0.32
CA SER A 135 15.21 -21.02 -0.75
C SER A 135 15.05 -19.66 -1.43
N ARG A 136 16.17 -19.00 -1.76
CA ARG A 136 16.20 -17.75 -2.52
C ARG A 136 16.02 -18.02 -4.01
N ILE A 137 15.17 -17.25 -4.67
CA ILE A 137 15.03 -17.27 -6.13
C ILE A 137 16.20 -16.50 -6.74
N THR A 138 17.00 -17.15 -7.58
CA THR A 138 18.12 -16.50 -8.29
C THR A 138 17.79 -16.19 -9.73
N THR A 139 17.05 -17.08 -10.40
CA THR A 139 16.59 -16.87 -11.78
C THR A 139 15.16 -17.36 -11.98
N ILE A 140 14.46 -16.78 -12.96
CA ILE A 140 13.12 -17.16 -13.39
C ILE A 140 13.16 -17.36 -14.91
N ASN A 141 12.82 -18.57 -15.36
CA ASN A 141 12.96 -19.01 -16.75
C ASN A 141 14.37 -18.81 -17.35
N GLY A 142 15.40 -18.83 -16.51
CA GLY A 142 16.81 -18.66 -16.90
C GLY A 142 17.32 -17.22 -16.79
N ASP A 143 16.43 -16.23 -16.76
CA ASP A 143 16.79 -14.82 -16.59
C ASP A 143 17.02 -14.49 -15.12
N SER A 144 18.00 -13.63 -14.84
CA SER A 144 18.34 -13.22 -13.47
C SER A 144 17.17 -12.49 -12.81
N LEU A 145 17.07 -12.57 -11.48
CA LEU A 145 16.03 -11.84 -10.75
C LEU A 145 16.07 -10.33 -11.03
N GLU A 146 17.25 -9.74 -11.23
CA GLU A 146 17.42 -8.33 -11.59
C GLU A 146 16.76 -7.98 -12.94
N GLU A 147 17.00 -8.80 -13.98
CA GLU A 147 16.37 -8.62 -15.29
C GLU A 147 14.84 -8.75 -15.21
N VAL A 148 14.35 -9.67 -14.39
CA VAL A 148 12.91 -9.89 -14.20
C VAL A 148 12.26 -8.71 -13.45
N LEU A 149 12.94 -8.15 -12.45
CA LEU A 149 12.50 -6.93 -11.76
C LEU A 149 12.52 -5.72 -12.71
N ALA A 150 13.52 -5.60 -13.59
CA ALA A 150 13.56 -4.55 -14.61
C ALA A 150 12.38 -4.65 -15.58
N ARG A 151 12.03 -5.86 -16.05
CA ARG A 151 10.83 -6.09 -16.88
C ARG A 151 9.53 -5.83 -16.12
N THR A 152 9.49 -6.16 -14.83
CA THR A 152 8.34 -5.87 -13.95
C THR A 152 8.12 -4.36 -13.85
N ALA A 153 9.18 -3.59 -13.59
CA ALA A 153 9.12 -2.12 -13.54
C ALA A 153 8.73 -1.48 -14.88
N ALA A 154 8.99 -2.15 -16.01
CA ALA A 154 8.58 -1.68 -17.33
C ALA A 154 7.07 -1.83 -17.59
N ILE A 155 6.37 -2.72 -16.88
CA ILE A 155 4.93 -2.96 -17.08
C ILE A 155 4.05 -2.55 -15.89
N GLN A 156 4.65 -2.35 -14.72
CA GLN A 156 3.99 -1.88 -13.50
C GLN A 156 4.83 -0.77 -12.87
N ALA A 157 4.20 0.40 -12.63
CA ALA A 157 4.85 1.50 -11.93
C ALA A 157 5.40 1.02 -10.58
N SER A 158 6.63 1.42 -10.26
CA SER A 158 7.30 1.06 -9.03
C SER A 158 8.14 2.23 -8.54
N GLU A 159 7.93 2.69 -7.31
CA GLU A 159 8.62 3.88 -6.77
C GLU A 159 10.06 3.59 -6.35
N ASN A 160 10.33 2.35 -5.94
CA ASN A 160 11.67 1.89 -5.57
C ASN A 160 11.86 0.38 -5.81
N LEU A 161 13.02 -0.16 -5.42
CA LEU A 161 13.33 -1.59 -5.58
C LEU A 161 12.34 -2.50 -4.82
N TYR A 162 11.92 -2.09 -3.62
CA TYR A 162 11.03 -2.89 -2.78
C TYR A 162 9.60 -2.89 -3.33
N ASP A 163 9.15 -1.81 -3.96
CA ASP A 163 7.91 -1.81 -4.72
C ASP A 163 7.96 -2.79 -5.91
N ARG A 164 9.11 -2.91 -6.59
CA ARG A 164 9.31 -3.92 -7.64
C ARG A 164 9.22 -5.34 -7.09
N TYR A 165 9.80 -5.59 -5.90
CA TYR A 165 9.62 -6.87 -5.21
C TYR A 165 8.14 -7.11 -4.87
N ALA A 166 7.44 -6.11 -4.34
CA ALA A 166 6.03 -6.21 -4.00
C ALA A 166 5.17 -6.56 -5.22
N ASN A 167 5.39 -5.86 -6.33
CA ASN A 167 4.72 -6.07 -7.61
C ASN A 167 4.99 -7.46 -8.18
N LEU A 168 6.26 -7.87 -8.25
CA LEU A 168 6.63 -9.21 -8.71
C LEU A 168 6.02 -10.29 -7.82
N CYS A 169 6.18 -10.22 -6.49
CA CYS A 169 5.62 -11.20 -5.54
C CYS A 169 4.09 -11.32 -5.66
N ARG A 170 3.39 -10.20 -5.84
CA ARG A 170 1.92 -10.16 -5.98
C ARG A 170 1.45 -10.78 -7.29
N SER A 171 2.14 -10.51 -8.40
CA SER A 171 1.65 -10.85 -9.74
C SER A 171 2.26 -12.13 -10.33
N MET A 172 3.42 -12.59 -9.84
CA MET A 172 4.12 -13.80 -10.30
C MET A 172 3.24 -15.07 -10.33
N PRO A 173 2.31 -15.31 -9.38
CA PRO A 173 1.48 -16.51 -9.46
C PRO A 173 0.49 -16.55 -10.63
N THR A 174 0.36 -15.49 -11.44
CA THR A 174 -0.64 -15.39 -12.51
C THR A 174 -0.04 -15.59 -13.90
N GLU A 175 -0.67 -16.44 -14.73
CA GLU A 175 -0.22 -16.68 -16.11
C GLU A 175 -0.13 -15.40 -16.94
N HIS A 176 -1.14 -14.52 -16.84
CA HIS A 176 -1.21 -13.28 -17.62
C HIS A 176 0.04 -12.43 -17.43
N PHE A 177 0.41 -12.17 -16.18
CA PHE A 177 1.61 -11.41 -15.84
C PHE A 177 2.89 -12.11 -16.29
N LEU A 178 3.00 -13.42 -16.06
CA LEU A 178 4.19 -14.19 -16.46
C LEU A 178 4.39 -14.14 -17.99
N ARG A 179 3.32 -14.18 -18.79
CA ARG A 179 3.41 -14.05 -20.25
C ARG A 179 3.76 -12.64 -20.71
N GLN A 180 3.46 -11.60 -19.93
CA GLN A 180 3.97 -10.25 -20.21
C GLN A 180 5.49 -10.18 -20.01
N LEU A 181 6.04 -10.90 -19.02
CA LEU A 181 7.47 -10.95 -18.76
C LEU A 181 8.23 -11.93 -19.67
N PHE A 182 7.56 -13.02 -20.07
CA PHE A 182 8.10 -14.13 -20.86
C PHE A 182 7.09 -14.57 -21.93
N PRO A 183 6.99 -13.84 -23.07
CA PRO A 183 5.99 -14.13 -24.11
C PRO A 183 6.02 -15.56 -24.64
N GLU A 184 7.22 -16.13 -24.77
CA GLU A 184 7.47 -17.48 -25.30
C GLU A 184 7.51 -18.56 -24.21
N MET A 185 7.04 -18.26 -22.98
CA MET A 185 7.07 -19.27 -21.92
C MET A 185 6.17 -20.47 -22.25
N LYS A 186 6.67 -21.65 -21.86
CA LYS A 186 5.89 -22.88 -21.84
C LYS A 186 4.81 -22.78 -20.77
N ASP A 187 3.94 -23.79 -20.69
CA ASP A 187 2.89 -23.90 -19.67
C ASP A 187 3.42 -24.28 -18.27
N ASN A 188 4.62 -23.80 -17.93
CA ASN A 188 5.29 -23.95 -16.65
C ASN A 188 6.25 -22.79 -16.39
N LEU A 189 6.59 -22.58 -15.13
CA LEU A 189 7.62 -21.67 -14.67
C LEU A 189 8.82 -22.47 -14.15
N HIS A 190 10.02 -22.17 -14.61
CA HIS A 190 11.25 -22.71 -14.05
C HIS A 190 11.92 -21.69 -13.13
N LEU A 191 12.24 -22.09 -11.90
CA LEU A 191 12.96 -21.30 -10.92
C LEU A 191 14.32 -21.94 -10.65
N SER A 192 15.40 -21.17 -10.73
CA SER A 192 16.66 -21.56 -10.08
C SER A 192 16.71 -20.98 -8.68
N LEU A 193 17.10 -21.83 -7.74
CA LEU A 193 17.03 -21.58 -6.32
C LEU A 193 18.40 -21.78 -5.67
N LEU A 194 18.70 -20.94 -4.68
CA LEU A 194 19.74 -21.18 -3.69
C LEU A 194 19.09 -21.63 -2.38
N THR A 195 19.29 -22.89 -2.02
CA THR A 195 18.68 -23.50 -0.82
C THR A 195 19.34 -23.00 0.47
N PRO A 196 18.69 -23.19 1.64
CA PRO A 196 19.25 -22.79 2.94
C PRO A 196 20.60 -23.44 3.29
N ASP A 197 20.92 -24.60 2.70
CA ASP A 197 22.23 -25.27 2.83
C ASP A 197 23.26 -24.84 1.77
N GLY A 198 22.95 -23.79 1.00
CA GLY A 198 23.84 -23.17 0.02
C GLY A 198 23.96 -23.91 -1.32
N LYS A 199 23.05 -24.84 -1.63
CA LYS A 199 23.07 -25.62 -2.88
C LYS A 199 22.17 -24.98 -3.94
N SER A 200 22.60 -25.10 -5.20
CA SER A 200 21.73 -24.77 -6.33
C SER A 200 20.72 -25.89 -6.58
N ARG A 201 19.45 -25.52 -6.80
CA ARG A 201 18.35 -26.41 -7.17
C ARG A 201 17.47 -25.77 -8.23
N GLY A 202 16.88 -26.58 -9.11
CA GLY A 202 15.85 -26.16 -10.05
C GLY A 202 14.48 -26.62 -9.58
N LEU A 203 13.46 -25.77 -9.73
CA LEU A 203 12.06 -26.09 -9.48
C LEU A 203 11.24 -25.72 -10.70
N THR A 204 10.45 -26.67 -11.24
CA THR A 204 9.54 -26.41 -12.35
C THR A 204 8.11 -26.60 -11.88
N LEU A 205 7.28 -25.56 -12.00
CA LEU A 205 5.89 -25.56 -11.58
C LEU A 205 4.96 -25.40 -12.79
N PRO A 206 3.94 -26.26 -12.96
CA PRO A 206 2.98 -26.13 -14.06
C PRO A 206 2.01 -24.96 -13.81
N LEU A 207 1.48 -24.39 -14.89
CA LEU A 207 0.32 -23.50 -14.83
C LEU A 207 -0.96 -24.33 -14.67
N LEU A 208 -1.71 -24.05 -13.61
CA LEU A 208 -2.89 -24.79 -13.18
C LEU A 208 -4.15 -23.93 -13.27
N SER A 209 -5.31 -24.54 -13.49
CA SER A 209 -6.58 -23.85 -13.30
C SER A 209 -6.75 -23.41 -11.84
N ARG A 210 -7.65 -22.45 -11.59
CA ARG A 210 -7.98 -22.00 -10.23
C ARG A 210 -8.40 -23.14 -9.31
N GLN A 211 -9.18 -24.10 -9.82
CA GLN A 211 -9.66 -25.26 -9.04
C GLN A 211 -8.50 -26.21 -8.71
N GLU A 212 -7.57 -26.43 -9.65
CA GLU A 212 -6.39 -27.26 -9.40
C GLU A 212 -5.46 -26.62 -8.35
N VAL A 213 -5.24 -25.30 -8.39
CA VAL A 213 -4.47 -24.62 -7.33
C VAL A 213 -5.14 -24.78 -5.97
N GLN A 214 -6.46 -24.58 -5.88
CA GLN A 214 -7.20 -24.76 -4.63
C GLN A 214 -7.14 -26.19 -4.07
N ASN A 215 -7.03 -27.18 -4.95
CA ASN A 215 -6.94 -28.60 -4.57
C ASN A 215 -5.49 -29.07 -4.37
N THR A 216 -4.49 -28.25 -4.67
CA THR A 216 -3.07 -28.62 -4.53
C THR A 216 -2.68 -28.56 -3.05
N PRO A 217 -2.22 -29.66 -2.44
CA PRO A 217 -1.71 -29.62 -1.08
C PRO A 217 -0.46 -28.75 -1.01
N MET A 218 -0.51 -27.70 -0.18
CA MET A 218 0.57 -26.72 -0.02
C MET A 218 1.25 -26.91 1.35
N GLN A 219 2.57 -26.77 1.37
CA GLN A 219 3.35 -26.57 2.57
C GLN A 219 3.76 -25.10 2.65
N HIS A 220 3.58 -24.49 3.83
CA HIS A 220 3.94 -23.11 4.10
C HIS A 220 5.03 -23.03 5.17
N ASN A 221 5.78 -21.94 5.18
CA ASN A 221 6.62 -21.57 6.31
C ASN A 221 5.78 -21.45 7.59
N ASN A 222 6.41 -21.71 8.74
CA ASN A 222 5.76 -21.58 10.03
C ASN A 222 5.32 -20.14 10.29
N SER A 223 4.33 -19.97 11.16
CA SER A 223 3.95 -18.68 11.70
C SER A 223 3.93 -18.78 13.22
N TRP A 224 4.60 -17.85 13.88
CA TRP A 224 4.62 -17.79 15.33
C TRP A 224 3.20 -17.64 15.89
N LYS A 225 2.74 -18.67 16.61
CA LYS A 225 1.33 -18.83 17.01
C LYS A 225 0.78 -17.74 17.93
N ALA A 226 1.65 -17.01 18.63
CA ALA A 226 1.22 -15.92 19.51
C ALA A 226 0.88 -14.64 18.72
N TYR A 227 1.29 -14.54 17.45
CA TYR A 227 1.00 -13.38 16.62
C TYR A 227 -0.48 -13.35 16.19
N THR A 228 -1.06 -12.14 16.16
CA THR A 228 -2.37 -11.89 15.57
C THR A 228 -2.25 -10.87 14.46
N ASP A 229 -2.83 -11.19 13.31
CA ASP A 229 -2.94 -10.32 12.13
C ASP A 229 -4.26 -9.55 12.12
N LYS A 230 -4.97 -9.45 13.24
CA LYS A 230 -6.26 -8.74 13.28
C LYS A 230 -6.02 -7.24 13.30
N GLN A 231 -6.82 -6.51 12.51
CA GLN A 231 -6.77 -5.06 12.44
C GLN A 231 -7.03 -4.43 13.81
N LEU A 232 -6.11 -3.59 14.27
CA LEU A 232 -6.11 -2.89 15.57
C LEU A 232 -6.07 -3.82 16.80
N ALA A 233 -5.70 -5.09 16.65
CA ALA A 233 -5.46 -5.94 17.81
C ALA A 233 -4.12 -5.58 18.47
N TYR A 234 -4.11 -5.53 19.80
CA TYR A 234 -2.90 -5.35 20.60
C TYR A 234 -2.81 -6.39 21.72
N GLN A 235 -1.58 -6.69 22.16
CA GLN A 235 -1.32 -7.62 23.26
C GLN A 235 0.09 -7.43 23.84
N PHE A 236 0.25 -7.81 25.11
CA PHE A 236 1.58 -8.07 25.68
C PHE A 236 2.13 -9.39 25.11
N ILE A 237 3.36 -9.35 24.60
CA ILE A 237 3.99 -10.51 23.94
C ILE A 237 5.09 -11.18 24.78
N ASP A 238 5.28 -10.67 25.99
CA ASP A 238 6.17 -11.21 27.02
C ASP A 238 5.40 -11.41 28.34
N ASN A 239 5.93 -12.29 29.20
CA ASN A 239 5.27 -12.63 30.47
C ASN A 239 5.30 -11.48 31.48
N ASP A 240 6.33 -10.63 31.41
CA ASP A 240 6.54 -9.51 32.34
C ASP A 240 5.80 -8.24 31.90
N LYS A 241 5.01 -8.33 30.81
CA LYS A 241 4.22 -7.25 30.21
C LYS A 241 5.05 -6.00 29.91
N GLN A 242 6.31 -6.17 29.54
CA GLN A 242 7.20 -5.08 29.16
C GLN A 242 7.06 -4.68 27.70
N ILE A 243 6.57 -5.59 26.85
CA ILE A 243 6.53 -5.42 25.40
C ILE A 243 5.09 -5.51 24.92
N MET A 244 4.54 -4.36 24.52
CA MET A 244 3.26 -4.25 23.84
C MET A 244 3.47 -4.36 22.33
N LEU A 245 2.65 -5.15 21.65
CA LEU A 245 2.56 -5.20 20.19
C LEU A 245 1.16 -4.78 19.75
N ILE A 246 1.06 -3.87 18.79
CA ILE A 246 -0.18 -3.56 18.07
C ILE A 246 -0.02 -3.82 16.58
N ASN A 247 -1.02 -4.46 15.99
CA ASN A 247 -1.09 -4.73 14.56
C ASN A 247 -2.05 -3.76 13.85
N ILE A 248 -1.57 -3.09 12.80
CA ILE A 248 -2.36 -2.15 11.99
C ILE A 248 -2.17 -2.50 10.52
N ASN A 249 -3.13 -3.23 9.95
CA ASN A 249 -3.14 -3.68 8.55
C ASN A 249 -3.65 -2.63 7.56
N SER A 250 -4.39 -1.63 8.05
CA SER A 250 -4.87 -0.51 7.24
C SER A 250 -4.94 0.75 8.09
N ILE A 251 -4.61 1.89 7.49
CA ILE A 251 -4.84 3.21 8.10
C ILE A 251 -6.28 3.65 7.79
N MET A 252 -7.22 2.81 8.17
CA MET A 252 -8.66 3.09 8.18
C MET A 252 -9.25 2.50 9.44
N ALA A 253 -10.22 3.21 10.01
CA ALA A 253 -10.91 2.85 11.24
C ALA A 253 -12.26 3.59 11.28
N ARG A 254 -12.99 3.49 12.39
CA ARG A 254 -14.23 4.27 12.57
C ARG A 254 -14.02 5.77 12.32
N ASP A 255 -12.87 6.31 12.74
CA ASP A 255 -12.55 7.75 12.73
C ASP A 255 -12.71 8.38 11.33
N ASN A 256 -12.14 7.78 10.29
CA ASN A 256 -12.28 8.33 8.93
C ASN A 256 -13.69 8.14 8.38
N PHE A 257 -14.37 7.04 8.67
CA PHE A 257 -15.72 6.83 8.15
C PHE A 257 -16.75 7.75 8.80
N GLU A 258 -16.62 8.06 10.09
CA GLU A 258 -17.41 9.12 10.76
C GLU A 258 -17.15 10.49 10.13
N TYR A 259 -15.89 10.81 9.84
CA TYR A 259 -15.55 12.05 9.14
C TYR A 259 -16.17 12.11 7.74
N MET A 260 -15.99 11.07 6.92
CA MET A 260 -16.55 10.98 5.57
C MET A 260 -18.07 11.14 5.59
N GLN A 261 -18.75 10.52 6.55
CA GLN A 261 -20.18 10.63 6.76
C GLN A 261 -20.57 12.07 7.13
N LYS A 262 -19.90 12.68 8.10
CA LYS A 262 -20.17 14.06 8.57
C LYS A 262 -20.03 15.07 7.43
N GLN A 263 -19.02 14.88 6.56
CA GLN A 263 -18.76 15.75 5.42
C GLN A 263 -19.57 15.39 4.16
N GLY A 264 -20.38 14.32 4.19
CA GLY A 264 -21.17 13.89 3.03
C GLY A 264 -20.33 13.42 1.83
N LEU A 265 -19.15 12.83 2.07
CA LEU A 265 -18.25 12.42 0.99
C LEU A 265 -18.84 11.23 0.21
N LYS A 266 -18.98 11.40 -1.11
CA LYS A 266 -19.63 10.46 -2.03
C LYS A 266 -18.97 9.07 -2.08
N ASP A 267 -17.69 8.98 -1.72
CA ASP A 267 -16.91 7.74 -1.81
C ASP A 267 -17.00 6.85 -0.55
N LEU A 268 -17.76 7.27 0.47
CA LEU A 268 -17.90 6.55 1.74
C LEU A 268 -18.28 5.08 1.56
N TYR A 269 -19.34 4.80 0.80
CA TYR A 269 -19.87 3.44 0.65
C TYR A 269 -18.86 2.47 0.01
N ARG A 270 -18.10 2.95 -0.99
CA ARG A 270 -17.05 2.15 -1.65
C ARG A 270 -15.92 1.83 -0.68
N GLN A 271 -15.44 2.82 0.08
CA GLN A 271 -14.31 2.64 0.98
C GLN A 271 -14.67 1.75 2.19
N ILE A 272 -15.83 1.96 2.82
CA ILE A 272 -16.25 1.11 3.93
C ILE A 272 -16.53 -0.33 3.47
N GLY A 273 -17.12 -0.51 2.28
CA GLY A 273 -17.30 -1.84 1.69
C GLY A 273 -15.98 -2.56 1.39
N PHE A 274 -14.95 -1.83 0.91
CA PHE A 274 -13.59 -2.36 0.80
C PHE A 274 -13.02 -2.74 2.18
N TYR A 275 -13.15 -1.87 3.18
CA TYR A 275 -12.61 -2.12 4.51
C TYR A 275 -13.21 -3.39 5.15
N TYR A 276 -14.53 -3.58 5.09
CA TYR A 276 -15.17 -4.80 5.59
C TYR A 276 -14.71 -6.06 4.83
N ARG A 277 -14.76 -6.04 3.50
CA ARG A 277 -14.45 -7.20 2.66
C ARG A 277 -12.96 -7.57 2.71
N ASP A 278 -12.09 -6.58 2.56
CA ASP A 278 -10.67 -6.81 2.28
C ASP A 278 -9.80 -6.72 3.53
N ILE A 279 -10.15 -5.89 4.51
CA ILE A 279 -9.37 -5.74 5.75
C ILE A 279 -9.93 -6.59 6.88
N LEU A 280 -11.24 -6.49 7.13
CA LEU A 280 -11.88 -7.23 8.23
C LEU A 280 -12.25 -8.67 7.87
N LYS A 281 -12.36 -8.98 6.57
CA LYS A 281 -12.85 -10.25 6.02
C LYS A 281 -14.24 -10.61 6.58
N GLN A 282 -15.11 -9.62 6.64
CA GLN A 282 -16.46 -9.71 7.21
C GLN A 282 -17.50 -9.12 6.26
N ASP A 283 -18.74 -9.60 6.37
CA ASP A 283 -19.86 -8.98 5.68
C ASP A 283 -20.18 -7.61 6.28
N MET A 284 -20.39 -6.62 5.42
CA MET A 284 -20.77 -5.28 5.84
C MET A 284 -22.26 -5.27 6.23
N PRO A 285 -22.65 -4.69 7.37
CA PRO A 285 -24.05 -4.44 7.70
C PRO A 285 -24.78 -3.64 6.61
N ALA A 286 -26.06 -3.96 6.38
CA ALA A 286 -26.86 -3.28 5.36
C ALA A 286 -27.08 -1.79 5.67
N ASP A 287 -27.24 -1.44 6.95
CA ASP A 287 -27.26 -0.05 7.41
C ASP A 287 -25.81 0.47 7.55
N THR A 288 -25.47 1.45 6.72
CA THR A 288 -24.14 2.07 6.73
C THR A 288 -23.83 2.79 8.05
N LEU A 289 -24.83 3.37 8.73
CA LEU A 289 -24.64 4.01 10.03
C LEU A 289 -24.27 2.98 11.09
N GLN A 290 -24.96 1.84 11.07
CA GLN A 290 -24.66 0.71 11.95
C GLN A 290 -23.28 0.13 11.65
N ALA A 291 -22.92 -0.01 10.36
CA ALA A 291 -21.60 -0.45 9.94
C ALA A 291 -20.51 0.44 10.55
N ILE A 292 -20.59 1.77 10.38
CA ILE A 292 -19.60 2.70 10.95
C ILE A 292 -19.49 2.55 12.47
N ARG A 293 -20.61 2.53 13.20
CA ARG A 293 -20.62 2.48 14.67
C ARG A 293 -19.99 1.22 15.25
N GLN A 294 -20.04 0.10 14.52
CA GLN A 294 -19.48 -1.18 14.97
C GLN A 294 -17.97 -1.28 14.78
N LEU A 295 -17.38 -0.38 13.98
CA LEU A 295 -15.94 -0.39 13.77
C LEU A 295 -15.20 0.10 15.01
N PRO A 296 -14.03 -0.47 15.31
CA PRO A 296 -13.12 0.12 16.29
C PRO A 296 -12.60 1.47 15.77
N SER A 297 -12.49 2.45 16.67
CA SER A 297 -11.74 3.68 16.42
C SER A 297 -10.26 3.43 16.70
N LEU A 298 -9.40 3.91 15.82
CA LEU A 298 -7.94 3.84 16.00
C LEU A 298 -7.53 4.64 17.24
N SER A 299 -7.99 5.89 17.35
CA SER A 299 -7.63 6.77 18.47
C SER A 299 -8.16 6.26 19.81
N GLU A 300 -9.34 5.63 19.85
CA GLU A 300 -9.88 5.00 21.06
C GLU A 300 -9.08 3.75 21.48
N VAL A 301 -8.86 2.82 20.54
CA VAL A 301 -8.11 1.58 20.81
C VAL A 301 -6.68 1.90 21.25
N PHE A 302 -6.04 2.86 20.60
CA PHE A 302 -4.68 3.26 20.93
C PHE A 302 -4.59 3.89 22.33
N ALA A 303 -5.56 4.73 22.72
CA ALA A 303 -5.63 5.28 24.07
C ALA A 303 -5.81 4.19 25.14
N HIS A 304 -6.64 3.17 24.89
CA HIS A 304 -6.81 2.05 25.81
C HIS A 304 -5.51 1.26 25.98
N MET A 305 -4.85 0.92 24.87
CA MET A 305 -3.55 0.26 24.88
C MET A 305 -2.52 1.03 25.70
N LEU A 306 -2.37 2.34 25.47
CA LEU A 306 -1.41 3.17 26.22
C LEU A 306 -1.75 3.24 27.72
N LYS A 307 -3.03 3.28 28.09
CA LYS A 307 -3.47 3.24 29.50
C LYS A 307 -3.10 1.90 30.15
N GLU A 308 -3.23 0.79 29.44
CA GLU A 308 -2.78 -0.53 29.91
C GLU A 308 -1.26 -0.60 30.07
N MET A 309 -0.50 -0.16 29.07
CA MET A 309 0.96 -0.08 29.16
C MET A 309 1.43 0.75 30.35
N LYS A 310 0.80 1.91 30.58
CA LYS A 310 1.10 2.77 31.72
C LYS A 310 0.87 2.08 33.06
N LYS A 311 -0.21 1.30 33.17
CA LYS A 311 -0.55 0.56 34.39
C LYS A 311 0.50 -0.51 34.71
N GLU A 312 1.04 -1.14 33.69
CA GLU A 312 2.04 -2.22 33.82
C GLU A 312 3.49 -1.68 33.75
N ALA A 313 3.66 -0.36 33.58
CA ALA A 313 4.95 0.30 33.38
C ALA A 313 5.78 -0.31 32.24
N SER A 314 5.11 -0.68 31.14
CA SER A 314 5.73 -1.35 30.00
C SER A 314 6.75 -0.46 29.29
N SER A 315 7.96 -0.95 29.07
CA SER A 315 9.06 -0.16 28.49
C SER A 315 9.04 -0.07 26.96
N THR A 316 8.35 -1.00 26.27
CA THR A 316 8.46 -1.15 24.81
C THR A 316 7.10 -1.22 24.12
N LEU A 317 6.93 -0.43 23.05
CA LEU A 317 5.84 -0.56 22.08
C LEU A 317 6.38 -0.98 20.72
N ILE A 318 5.77 -1.99 20.12
CA ILE A 318 5.99 -2.43 18.75
C ILE A 318 4.72 -2.14 17.95
N ILE A 319 4.85 -1.38 16.86
CA ILE A 319 3.77 -1.07 15.93
C ILE A 319 4.06 -1.80 14.62
N ASP A 320 3.26 -2.81 14.31
CA ASP A 320 3.41 -3.56 13.06
C ASP A 320 2.58 -2.91 11.94
N LEU A 321 3.29 -2.43 10.92
CA LEU A 321 2.75 -1.81 9.70
C LEU A 321 3.09 -2.63 8.45
N ARG A 322 3.56 -3.88 8.61
CA ARG A 322 3.76 -4.79 7.48
C ARG A 322 2.42 -5.07 6.81
N ASN A 323 2.44 -5.20 5.48
CA ASN A 323 1.26 -5.49 4.66
C ASN A 323 0.16 -4.42 4.71
N ASN A 324 0.49 -3.19 5.12
CA ASN A 324 -0.45 -2.07 5.20
C ASN A 324 -0.27 -1.09 4.03
N SER A 325 -1.22 -1.11 3.09
CA SER A 325 -1.19 -0.26 1.89
C SER A 325 -1.69 1.18 2.13
N GLY A 326 -1.95 1.56 3.39
CA GLY A 326 -2.38 2.90 3.77
C GLY A 326 -3.88 3.07 3.97
N GLY A 327 -4.40 4.22 3.55
CA GLY A 327 -5.72 4.73 3.90
C GLY A 327 -5.69 6.25 4.13
N TRP A 328 -6.15 6.70 5.29
CA TRP A 328 -6.32 8.12 5.63
C TRP A 328 -5.27 8.61 6.63
N THR A 329 -4.21 9.25 6.16
CA THR A 329 -3.15 9.83 7.03
C THR A 329 -3.68 10.60 8.26
N PRO A 330 -4.74 11.43 8.16
CA PRO A 330 -5.19 12.22 9.33
C PRO A 330 -5.59 11.40 10.56
N ILE A 331 -5.99 10.12 10.42
CA ILE A 331 -6.43 9.32 11.58
C ILE A 331 -5.29 8.88 12.50
N VAL A 332 -4.03 8.94 12.04
CA VAL A 332 -2.87 8.59 12.88
C VAL A 332 -2.35 9.76 13.68
N LEU A 333 -2.69 11.00 13.33
CA LEU A 333 -2.19 12.18 14.06
C LEU A 333 -2.65 12.20 15.54
N PRO A 334 -3.89 11.80 15.87
CA PRO A 334 -4.30 11.63 17.27
C PRO A 334 -3.42 10.67 18.06
N THR A 335 -2.90 9.59 17.46
CA THR A 335 -2.07 8.61 18.18
C THR A 335 -0.68 9.18 18.46
N LEU A 336 -0.14 10.03 17.59
CA LEU A 336 1.10 10.78 17.84
C LEU A 336 0.93 11.75 19.00
N TYR A 337 -0.17 12.50 19.04
CA TYR A 337 -0.47 13.36 20.19
C TYR A 337 -0.71 12.56 21.49
N GLN A 338 -1.31 11.37 21.41
CA GLN A 338 -1.43 10.47 22.56
C GLN A 338 -0.08 9.97 23.08
N LEU A 339 0.88 9.69 22.19
CA LEU A 339 2.24 9.25 22.55
C LEU A 339 3.13 10.36 23.07
N PHE A 340 3.02 11.58 22.52
CA PHE A 340 4.04 12.63 22.72
C PHE A 340 3.50 13.95 23.26
N GLY A 341 2.18 14.14 23.30
CA GLY A 341 1.56 15.39 23.74
C GLY A 341 1.98 16.59 22.88
N ASP A 342 2.22 17.73 23.52
CA ASP A 342 2.61 18.97 22.85
C ASP A 342 3.94 18.86 22.09
N HIS A 343 4.82 17.92 22.47
CA HIS A 343 6.06 17.71 21.74
C HIS A 343 5.78 17.40 20.27
N PHE A 344 4.79 16.56 19.96
CA PHE A 344 4.36 16.29 18.58
C PHE A 344 3.86 17.56 17.88
N LEU A 345 3.07 18.39 18.55
CA LEU A 345 2.52 19.63 17.98
C LEU A 345 3.57 20.73 17.73
N GLN A 346 4.75 20.57 18.34
CA GLN A 346 5.88 21.49 18.22
C GLN A 346 6.99 20.95 17.29
N THR A 347 6.87 19.69 16.85
CA THR A 347 7.83 19.06 15.97
C THR A 347 7.43 19.29 14.53
N ASP A 348 8.32 19.90 13.75
CA ASP A 348 8.23 19.86 12.30
C ASP A 348 8.54 18.45 11.80
N MET A 349 7.66 17.91 10.97
CA MET A 349 7.86 16.59 10.39
C MET A 349 8.78 16.62 9.18
N ASP A 350 9.19 17.80 8.69
CA ASP A 350 10.03 18.00 7.51
C ASP A 350 9.46 17.27 6.27
N ILE A 351 8.15 17.40 6.04
CA ILE A 351 7.50 16.92 4.82
C ILE A 351 6.88 18.08 4.07
N GLU A 352 7.34 18.31 2.85
CA GLU A 352 6.76 19.29 1.94
C GLU A 352 5.80 18.61 0.98
N PHE A 353 4.66 19.23 0.74
CA PHE A 353 3.68 18.79 -0.27
C PHE A 353 3.42 19.91 -1.26
N TYR A 354 3.86 19.72 -2.50
CA TYR A 354 3.58 20.65 -3.59
C TYR A 354 2.45 20.08 -4.44
N ARG A 355 1.34 20.81 -4.54
CA ARG A 355 0.12 20.32 -5.19
C ARG A 355 -0.16 21.12 -6.44
N ILE A 356 -0.51 20.43 -7.53
CA ILE A 356 -0.94 21.10 -8.76
C ILE A 356 -2.45 21.39 -8.70
N ILE A 357 -2.82 22.61 -9.07
CA ILE A 357 -4.21 23.04 -9.18
C ILE A 357 -4.76 22.56 -10.53
N SER A 358 -5.70 21.60 -10.51
CA SER A 358 -6.29 21.04 -11.73
C SER A 358 -7.82 20.94 -11.65
N PRO A 359 -8.53 20.84 -12.79
CA PRO A 359 -9.97 20.59 -12.80
C PRO A 359 -10.35 19.31 -12.05
N LEU A 360 -9.57 18.24 -12.22
CA LEU A 360 -9.81 16.96 -11.54
C LEU A 360 -9.57 17.08 -10.02
N TYR A 361 -8.60 17.89 -9.60
CA TYR A 361 -8.38 18.19 -8.18
C TYR A 361 -9.55 19.00 -7.58
N MET A 362 -10.08 20.00 -8.29
CA MET A 362 -11.29 20.73 -7.85
C MET A 362 -12.49 19.79 -7.73
N GLN A 363 -12.64 18.85 -8.66
CA GLN A 363 -13.67 17.81 -8.58
C GLN A 363 -13.47 16.89 -7.35
N LYS A 364 -12.23 16.50 -7.03
CA LYS A 364 -11.90 15.74 -5.80
C LYS A 364 -12.37 16.50 -4.55
N LEU A 365 -12.15 17.82 -4.51
CA LEU A 365 -12.58 18.68 -3.40
C LEU A 365 -14.07 19.03 -3.40
N GLN A 366 -14.81 18.67 -4.46
CA GLN A 366 -16.21 19.08 -4.66
C GLN A 366 -16.41 20.61 -4.67
N THR A 367 -15.46 21.34 -5.27
CA THR A 367 -15.47 22.81 -5.40
C THR A 367 -15.16 23.25 -6.84
N ASN A 368 -15.08 24.56 -7.08
CA ASN A 368 -14.53 25.15 -8.31
C ASN A 368 -13.37 26.09 -7.98
N LEU A 369 -12.60 26.48 -9.00
CA LEU A 369 -11.40 27.31 -8.83
C LEU A 369 -11.69 28.67 -8.19
N GLN A 370 -12.82 29.30 -8.54
CA GLN A 370 -13.19 30.60 -7.99
C GLN A 370 -13.45 30.51 -6.49
N ASP A 371 -14.27 29.55 -6.07
CA ASP A 371 -14.60 29.33 -4.66
C ASP A 371 -13.37 28.89 -3.87
N PHE A 372 -12.49 28.07 -4.47
CA PHE A 372 -11.22 27.68 -3.87
C PHE A 372 -10.34 28.93 -3.63
N ASN A 373 -10.11 29.74 -4.66
CA ASN A 373 -9.32 30.96 -4.55
C ASN A 373 -9.90 31.94 -3.53
N GLN A 374 -11.23 32.10 -3.49
CA GLN A 374 -11.88 32.93 -2.50
C GLN A 374 -11.70 32.39 -1.07
N ALA A 375 -11.83 31.07 -0.88
CA ALA A 375 -11.70 30.45 0.45
C ALA A 375 -10.27 30.53 1.01
N TYR A 376 -9.26 30.43 0.14
CA TYR A 376 -7.85 30.45 0.54
C TYR A 376 -7.16 31.82 0.35
N GLY A 377 -7.88 32.83 -0.18
CA GLY A 377 -7.31 34.16 -0.43
C GLY A 377 -6.21 34.14 -1.50
N THR A 378 -6.32 33.25 -2.49
CA THR A 378 -5.34 33.07 -3.56
C THR A 378 -5.89 33.48 -4.92
N ASP A 379 -5.04 33.51 -5.95
CA ASP A 379 -5.40 33.85 -7.32
C ASP A 379 -4.91 32.79 -8.34
N TYR A 380 -4.79 31.54 -7.90
CA TYR A 380 -4.30 30.43 -8.71
C TYR A 380 -5.07 30.25 -10.03
N ALA A 381 -4.33 29.91 -11.07
CA ALA A 381 -4.82 29.34 -12.31
C ALA A 381 -4.64 27.81 -12.32
N TYR A 382 -5.37 27.13 -13.21
CA TYR A 382 -5.10 25.71 -13.46
C TYR A 382 -3.69 25.51 -14.02
N GLY A 383 -2.93 24.59 -13.45
CA GLY A 383 -1.52 24.33 -13.74
C GLY A 383 -0.55 24.95 -12.74
N ASP A 384 -1.02 25.83 -11.86
CA ASP A 384 -0.19 26.39 -10.79
C ASP A 384 0.08 25.35 -9.70
N TYR A 385 1.19 25.55 -8.98
CA TYR A 385 1.53 24.78 -7.79
C TYR A 385 1.23 25.56 -6.53
N THR A 386 0.78 24.84 -5.50
CA THR A 386 0.73 25.38 -4.15
C THR A 386 2.13 25.38 -3.55
N PHE A 387 2.54 26.51 -3.00
CA PHE A 387 3.76 26.66 -2.21
C PHE A 387 3.38 27.23 -0.85
N SER A 388 3.96 26.70 0.22
CA SER A 388 3.91 27.32 1.54
C SER A 388 4.96 28.42 1.61
N THR A 389 4.62 29.54 2.25
CA THR A 389 5.62 30.53 2.69
C THR A 389 6.12 30.16 4.07
N ASP A 390 7.42 30.32 4.31
CA ASP A 390 8.09 30.12 5.61
C ASP A 390 7.74 31.23 6.61
N GLU A 391 6.46 31.60 6.71
CA GLU A 391 6.04 32.52 7.75
C GLU A 391 6.20 31.83 9.10
N ALA A 392 6.91 32.50 10.01
CA ALA A 392 7.12 31.97 11.36
C ALA A 392 5.76 31.74 12.01
N ASP A 393 5.44 30.47 12.28
CA ASP A 393 4.19 30.10 12.95
C ASP A 393 4.23 30.54 14.42
N THR A 394 3.72 31.74 14.66
CA THR A 394 3.63 32.38 15.98
C THR A 394 2.51 31.81 16.85
N THR A 395 1.76 30.81 16.38
CA THR A 395 0.65 30.23 17.13
C THR A 395 1.16 29.60 18.43
N ASN A 396 0.64 30.09 19.56
CA ASN A 396 1.01 29.54 20.86
C ASN A 396 0.53 28.09 21.02
N ILE A 397 1.15 27.34 21.92
CA ILE A 397 0.89 25.90 22.05
C ILE A 397 -0.55 25.56 22.49
N GLU A 398 -1.21 26.41 23.28
CA GLU A 398 -2.58 26.18 23.71
C GLU A 398 -3.56 26.31 22.54
N GLN A 399 -3.35 27.31 21.69
CA GLN A 399 -4.12 27.52 20.47
C GLN A 399 -3.87 26.38 19.47
N ARG A 400 -2.60 26.02 19.21
CA ARG A 400 -2.26 24.86 18.35
C ARG A 400 -2.95 23.58 18.80
N ARG A 401 -2.96 23.33 20.11
CA ARG A 401 -3.61 22.16 20.70
C ARG A 401 -5.13 22.19 20.49
N THR A 402 -5.74 23.36 20.67
CA THR A 402 -7.17 23.55 20.46
C THR A 402 -7.54 23.30 19.01
N ASP A 403 -6.83 23.94 18.08
CA ASP A 403 -7.02 23.80 16.63
C ASP A 403 -6.80 22.36 16.18
N PHE A 404 -5.75 21.70 16.68
CA PHE A 404 -5.49 20.31 16.39
C PHE A 404 -6.66 19.42 16.82
N ILE A 405 -7.12 19.53 18.06
CA ILE A 405 -8.19 18.66 18.58
C ILE A 405 -9.52 18.92 17.87
N GLU A 406 -9.83 20.17 17.53
CA GLU A 406 -11.05 20.54 16.81
C GLU A 406 -11.10 20.00 15.37
N ASN A 407 -9.93 19.92 14.72
CA ASN A 407 -9.83 19.54 13.31
C ASN A 407 -9.33 18.09 13.08
N CYS A 408 -8.84 17.41 14.12
CA CYS A 408 -8.31 16.06 13.96
C CYS A 408 -9.41 15.04 13.62
N MET A 409 -9.02 14.02 12.86
CA MET A 409 -9.91 12.91 12.50
C MET A 409 -9.88 11.86 13.62
N SER A 410 -10.68 12.09 14.67
CA SER A 410 -10.75 11.25 15.87
C SER A 410 -12.20 11.03 16.30
N SER A 411 -12.54 9.78 16.68
CA SER A 411 -13.81 9.48 17.34
C SER A 411 -13.85 9.85 18.83
N VAL A 412 -12.72 10.24 19.44
CA VAL A 412 -12.61 10.54 20.88
C VAL A 412 -11.95 11.90 21.18
N PRO A 413 -12.39 13.02 20.59
CA PRO A 413 -11.77 14.33 20.79
C PRO A 413 -11.79 14.78 22.27
N GLU A 414 -12.83 14.43 23.04
CA GLU A 414 -12.87 14.75 24.48
C GLU A 414 -11.78 14.05 25.28
N GLU A 415 -11.40 12.83 24.91
CA GLU A 415 -10.27 12.13 25.57
C GLU A 415 -8.94 12.81 25.23
N LEU A 416 -8.78 13.32 24.01
CA LEU A 416 -7.60 14.10 23.63
C LEU A 416 -7.53 15.42 24.42
N ARG A 417 -8.65 16.09 24.68
CA ARG A 417 -8.66 17.33 25.50
C ARG A 417 -8.17 17.09 26.93
N LYS A 418 -8.50 15.93 27.52
CA LYS A 418 -8.08 15.57 28.88
C LYS A 418 -6.56 15.43 29.03
N GLN A 419 -5.82 15.22 27.93
CA GLN A 419 -4.36 15.17 27.97
C GLN A 419 -3.70 16.50 28.35
N GLN A 420 -4.33 17.63 28.05
CA GLN A 420 -3.82 18.98 28.35
C GLN A 420 -2.34 19.16 27.96
N GLY A 421 -1.95 18.65 26.78
CA GLY A 421 -0.60 18.72 26.24
C GLY A 421 0.38 17.66 26.74
N LYS A 422 -0.04 16.78 27.65
CA LYS A 422 0.78 15.65 28.13
C LYS A 422 0.51 14.40 27.30
N ALA A 423 1.53 13.57 27.12
CA ALA A 423 1.34 12.22 26.61
C ALA A 423 0.45 11.40 27.57
N LEU A 424 -0.38 10.50 27.02
CA LEU A 424 -1.04 9.48 27.82
C LEU A 424 0.01 8.56 28.46
N TYR A 425 0.91 8.08 27.62
CA TYR A 425 2.08 7.28 27.99
C TYR A 425 3.08 7.27 26.83
N THR A 426 4.35 7.56 27.12
CA THR A 426 5.46 7.42 26.16
C THR A 426 6.35 6.29 26.67
N PRO A 427 6.35 5.10 26.04
CA PRO A 427 7.28 4.04 26.41
C PRO A 427 8.72 4.46 26.09
N GLU A 428 9.69 3.82 26.75
CA GLU A 428 11.12 4.10 26.54
C GLU A 428 11.54 3.76 25.10
N HIS A 429 11.01 2.68 24.53
CA HIS A 429 11.32 2.20 23.19
C HIS A 429 10.05 2.10 22.35
N ILE A 430 10.08 2.69 21.15
CA ILE A 430 9.05 2.52 20.13
C ILE A 430 9.71 1.92 18.90
N TYR A 431 9.21 0.77 18.46
CA TYR A 431 9.64 0.11 17.24
C TYR A 431 8.52 0.11 16.22
N VAL A 432 8.86 0.33 14.95
CA VAL A 432 7.91 0.25 13.84
C VAL A 432 8.40 -0.79 12.86
N ILE A 433 7.57 -1.80 12.59
CA ILE A 433 7.93 -2.88 11.66
C ILE A 433 7.31 -2.60 10.31
N THR A 434 8.13 -2.63 9.26
CA THR A 434 7.71 -2.37 7.87
C THR A 434 8.07 -3.52 6.96
N ASN A 435 7.38 -3.57 5.81
CA ASN A 435 7.83 -4.35 4.67
C ASN A 435 7.55 -3.64 3.35
N GLU A 436 7.82 -4.32 2.24
CA GLU A 436 7.67 -3.77 0.89
C GLU A 436 6.23 -3.36 0.55
N ARG A 437 5.25 -3.79 1.36
CA ARG A 437 3.84 -3.46 1.20
C ARG A 437 3.37 -2.31 2.10
N THR A 438 4.21 -1.83 3.02
CA THR A 438 3.93 -0.59 3.76
C THR A 438 3.91 0.56 2.76
N PHE A 439 2.78 1.24 2.61
CA PHE A 439 2.57 2.24 1.54
C PHE A 439 1.58 3.33 1.95
N SER A 440 1.59 4.48 1.27
CA SER A 440 0.70 5.62 1.44
C SER A 440 0.61 6.10 2.91
N ALA A 441 -0.60 6.21 3.47
CA ALA A 441 -0.78 6.62 4.87
C ALA A 441 -0.01 5.74 5.89
N ALA A 442 0.30 4.48 5.57
CA ALA A 442 1.12 3.65 6.44
C ALA A 442 2.59 4.10 6.42
N PHE A 443 3.11 4.46 5.24
CA PHE A 443 4.43 5.08 5.11
C PHE A 443 4.49 6.40 5.89
N HIS A 444 3.47 7.26 5.79
CA HIS A 444 3.42 8.48 6.60
C HIS A 444 3.52 8.19 8.09
N TYR A 445 2.75 7.21 8.58
CA TYR A 445 2.79 6.88 10.00
C TYR A 445 4.16 6.34 10.43
N THR A 446 4.76 5.47 9.63
CA THR A 446 6.16 5.03 9.80
C THR A 446 7.10 6.22 9.90
N PHE A 447 7.02 7.15 8.95
CA PHE A 447 7.91 8.30 8.88
C PHE A 447 7.72 9.25 10.07
N TYR A 448 6.49 9.57 10.44
CA TYR A 448 6.20 10.42 11.61
C TYR A 448 6.72 9.79 12.90
N LEU A 449 6.50 8.49 13.12
CA LEU A 449 7.01 7.79 14.30
C LEU A 449 8.54 7.80 14.33
N TRP A 450 9.20 7.58 13.19
CA TRP A 450 10.65 7.64 13.07
C TRP A 450 11.21 9.03 13.37
N LYS A 451 10.58 10.10 12.84
CA LYS A 451 10.92 11.50 13.17
C LYS A 451 10.75 11.82 14.65
N MET A 452 9.79 11.15 15.31
CA MET A 452 9.57 11.23 16.75
C MET A 452 10.46 10.28 17.58
N GLY A 453 11.45 9.63 16.96
CA GLY A 453 12.46 8.82 17.65
C GLY A 453 12.22 7.31 17.69
N ALA A 454 11.22 6.79 16.97
CA ALA A 454 11.02 5.35 16.85
C ALA A 454 12.13 4.68 16.01
N THR A 455 12.46 3.43 16.34
CA THR A 455 13.40 2.59 15.57
C THR A 455 12.65 1.78 14.52
N LEU A 456 13.06 1.88 13.26
CA LEU A 456 12.47 1.12 12.15
C LEU A 456 13.09 -0.27 12.04
N VAL A 457 12.26 -1.27 11.78
CA VAL A 457 12.68 -2.68 11.73
C VAL A 457 12.07 -3.39 10.53
N GLY A 458 12.85 -4.28 9.89
CA GLY A 458 12.35 -5.19 8.86
C GLY A 458 12.86 -4.83 7.47
N ILE A 459 11.94 -4.77 6.51
CA ILE A 459 12.24 -4.53 5.09
C ILE A 459 11.80 -3.09 4.75
N PRO A 460 12.56 -2.36 3.91
CA PRO A 460 12.11 -1.04 3.44
C PRO A 460 10.72 -1.06 2.81
N SER A 461 10.00 0.04 3.01
CA SER A 461 8.70 0.30 2.39
C SER A 461 8.80 0.35 0.86
N GLY A 462 7.76 -0.10 0.16
CA GLY A 462 7.64 0.09 -1.29
C GLY A 462 7.46 1.56 -1.68
N GLN A 463 6.96 2.41 -0.78
CA GLN A 463 6.83 3.84 -1.05
C GLN A 463 8.19 4.53 -0.93
N ALA A 464 8.53 5.36 -1.91
CA ALA A 464 9.67 6.27 -1.81
C ALA A 464 9.30 7.48 -0.93
N PRO A 465 10.22 7.97 -0.06
CA PRO A 465 9.94 9.17 0.74
C PRO A 465 9.69 10.43 -0.08
N ASN A 466 10.43 10.59 -1.18
CA ASN A 466 10.14 11.58 -2.20
C ASN A 466 9.39 10.91 -3.34
N THR A 467 8.11 11.21 -3.49
CA THR A 467 7.25 10.54 -4.48
C THR A 467 6.05 11.38 -4.87
N TYR A 468 5.40 11.02 -5.97
CA TYR A 468 4.09 11.55 -6.31
C TYR A 468 3.03 10.90 -5.42
N MET A 469 2.12 11.72 -4.92
CA MET A 469 1.19 11.36 -3.86
C MET A 469 -0.21 11.86 -4.19
N GLU A 470 -1.14 11.42 -3.33
CA GLU A 470 -2.55 11.76 -3.29
C GLU A 470 -3.36 11.22 -4.47
N GLN A 471 -4.27 10.30 -4.18
CA GLN A 471 -5.17 9.74 -5.18
C GLN A 471 -6.21 10.76 -5.65
N THR A 472 -6.24 11.04 -6.95
CA THR A 472 -7.32 11.80 -7.61
C THR A 472 -8.04 10.88 -8.58
N LEU A 473 -9.26 10.45 -8.22
CA LEU A 473 -9.99 9.44 -8.96
C LEU A 473 -10.60 10.00 -10.25
N PHE A 474 -10.52 9.24 -11.34
CA PHE A 474 -11.18 9.55 -12.61
C PHE A 474 -11.92 8.33 -13.17
N ARG A 475 -12.79 8.57 -14.15
CA ARG A 475 -13.47 7.54 -14.94
C ARG A 475 -13.33 7.85 -16.41
N LEU A 476 -12.93 6.86 -17.20
CA LEU A 476 -12.83 6.95 -18.65
C LEU A 476 -14.22 6.97 -19.30
N PRO A 477 -14.46 7.85 -20.28
CA PRO A 477 -15.80 8.11 -20.82
C PRO A 477 -16.41 6.93 -21.59
N TYR A 478 -15.63 6.12 -22.30
CA TYR A 478 -16.16 5.06 -23.17
C TYR A 478 -16.09 3.67 -22.51
N THR A 479 -14.93 3.27 -21.98
CA THR A 479 -14.75 1.97 -21.32
C THR A 479 -15.39 1.92 -19.93
N GLY A 480 -15.58 3.09 -19.30
CA GLY A 480 -16.00 3.22 -17.91
C GLY A 480 -14.96 2.76 -16.90
N MET A 481 -13.74 2.43 -17.34
CA MET A 481 -12.64 2.06 -16.45
C MET A 481 -12.29 3.23 -15.54
N GLN A 482 -11.91 2.90 -14.32
CA GLN A 482 -11.59 3.88 -13.29
C GLN A 482 -10.10 3.84 -13.04
N GLY A 483 -9.54 4.95 -12.57
CA GLY A 483 -8.13 5.04 -12.21
C GLY A 483 -7.90 6.17 -11.23
N SER A 484 -6.63 6.42 -10.95
CA SER A 484 -6.18 7.55 -10.16
C SER A 484 -4.99 8.24 -10.82
N ILE A 485 -4.87 9.54 -10.58
CA ILE A 485 -3.71 10.36 -10.94
C ILE A 485 -3.27 11.09 -9.67
N SER A 486 -1.98 11.04 -9.36
CA SER A 486 -1.37 11.84 -8.29
C SER A 486 -1.58 13.32 -8.55
N ASN A 487 -1.87 14.10 -7.51
CA ASN A 487 -2.01 15.56 -7.63
C ASN A 487 -0.96 16.35 -6.86
N SER A 488 -0.08 15.65 -6.14
CA SER A 488 0.96 16.28 -5.35
C SER A 488 2.27 15.53 -5.47
N ILE A 489 3.36 16.24 -5.22
CA ILE A 489 4.65 15.63 -4.93
C ILE A 489 4.94 15.87 -3.46
N GLN A 490 5.36 14.79 -2.79
CA GLN A 490 5.83 14.79 -1.43
C GLN A 490 7.35 14.78 -1.43
N ILE A 491 7.96 15.58 -0.56
CA ILE A 491 9.41 15.62 -0.36
C ILE A 491 9.69 15.49 1.14
N CYS A 492 10.33 14.39 1.53
CA CYS A 492 10.78 14.12 2.90
C CYS A 492 12.29 14.36 3.09
N PHE A 493 13.06 14.30 2.01
CA PHE A 493 14.52 14.46 2.06
C PHE A 493 15.04 15.30 0.89
N PRO A 494 16.22 15.94 1.00
CA PRO A 494 16.90 16.53 -0.15
C PRO A 494 17.11 15.48 -1.25
N GLY A 495 16.92 15.85 -2.53
CA GLY A 495 16.90 14.88 -3.64
C GLY A 495 18.19 14.08 -3.89
N LYS A 496 19.32 14.44 -3.28
CA LYS A 496 20.58 13.68 -3.35
C LYS A 496 20.78 12.73 -2.15
N ASP A 497 19.93 12.81 -1.14
CA ASP A 497 19.98 11.90 0.01
C ASP A 497 19.60 10.49 -0.45
N ARG A 498 20.29 9.47 0.05
CA ARG A 498 19.94 8.08 -0.29
C ARG A 498 18.51 7.73 0.15
N CYS A 499 18.05 8.36 1.23
CA CYS A 499 16.73 8.15 1.78
C CYS A 499 15.63 8.83 0.96
N ALA A 500 15.96 9.72 0.02
CA ALA A 500 14.96 10.32 -0.88
C ALA A 500 14.19 9.26 -1.69
N HIS A 501 14.86 8.16 -2.05
CA HIS A 501 14.27 7.09 -2.88
C HIS A 501 13.86 5.85 -2.08
N THR A 502 14.43 5.61 -0.90
CA THR A 502 14.11 4.45 -0.08
C THR A 502 14.39 4.74 1.39
N LEU A 503 13.37 4.65 2.23
CA LEU A 503 13.54 4.72 3.69
C LEU A 503 14.03 3.37 4.21
N TYR A 504 15.31 3.30 4.55
CA TYR A 504 15.92 2.08 5.09
C TYR A 504 15.61 1.93 6.59
N PRO A 505 15.13 0.76 7.05
CA PRO A 505 14.99 0.48 8.47
C PRO A 505 16.35 0.54 9.19
N ASP A 506 16.32 0.91 10.47
CA ASP A 506 17.51 0.94 11.33
C ASP A 506 18.01 -0.48 11.65
N LEU A 507 17.08 -1.44 11.76
CA LEU A 507 17.36 -2.85 12.03
C LEU A 507 16.81 -3.73 10.90
N ILE A 508 17.71 -4.26 10.07
CA ILE A 508 17.37 -5.08 8.90
C ILE A 508 17.85 -6.53 9.12
N PRO A 509 16.95 -7.53 9.17
CA PRO A 509 17.34 -8.93 9.32
C PRO A 509 18.04 -9.46 8.07
N THR A 510 19.10 -10.26 8.22
CA THR A 510 19.76 -10.91 7.08
C THR A 510 19.09 -12.23 6.73
N TYR A 511 19.42 -12.82 5.57
CA TYR A 511 18.98 -14.19 5.25
C TYR A 511 19.31 -15.20 6.36
N GLN A 512 20.47 -15.07 7.03
CA GLN A 512 20.82 -15.95 8.15
C GLN A 512 19.89 -15.76 9.35
N ASP A 513 19.39 -14.54 9.59
CA ASP A 513 18.37 -14.30 10.60
C ASP A 513 17.06 -15.01 10.22
N TYR A 514 16.60 -14.91 8.97
CA TYR A 514 15.45 -15.70 8.50
C TYR A 514 15.67 -17.20 8.69
N GLN A 515 16.85 -17.71 8.33
CA GLN A 515 17.20 -19.12 8.53
C GLN A 515 17.18 -19.53 10.01
N ARG A 516 17.69 -18.68 10.91
CA ARG A 516 17.69 -18.91 12.37
C ARG A 516 16.28 -19.11 12.92
N TYR A 517 15.29 -18.38 12.38
CA TYR A 517 13.89 -18.51 12.78
C TYR A 517 13.11 -19.46 11.87
N ASN A 518 13.79 -20.37 11.14
CA ASN A 518 13.17 -21.33 10.23
C ASN A 518 12.21 -20.68 9.21
N PHE A 519 12.58 -19.49 8.73
CA PHE A 519 11.84 -18.67 7.78
C PHE A 519 10.41 -18.33 8.24
N ASP A 520 10.18 -18.25 9.56
CA ASP A 520 8.87 -17.93 10.12
C ASP A 520 8.31 -16.62 9.51
N VAL A 521 7.00 -16.60 9.26
CA VAL A 521 6.27 -15.43 8.74
C VAL A 521 6.54 -14.19 9.61
N GLN A 522 6.77 -14.39 10.92
CA GLN A 522 7.03 -13.35 11.90
C GLN A 522 8.52 -13.10 12.17
N THR A 523 9.41 -13.49 11.25
CA THR A 523 10.87 -13.33 11.40
C THR A 523 11.28 -11.92 11.85
N GLU A 524 10.73 -10.84 11.29
CA GLU A 524 11.14 -9.48 11.66
C GLU A 524 10.82 -9.18 13.13
N ILE A 525 9.70 -9.70 13.65
CA ILE A 525 9.33 -9.59 15.07
C ILE A 525 10.25 -10.45 15.94
N LEU A 526 10.46 -11.71 15.56
CA LEU A 526 11.31 -12.64 16.33
C LEU A 526 12.76 -12.14 16.41
N TYR A 527 13.28 -11.61 15.30
CA TYR A 527 14.55 -10.93 15.23
C TYR A 527 14.62 -9.75 16.19
N LEU A 528 13.61 -8.86 16.17
CA LEU A 528 13.53 -7.72 17.08
C LEU A 528 13.51 -8.15 18.55
N LEU A 529 12.71 -9.16 18.90
CA LEU A 529 12.61 -9.68 20.27
C LEU A 529 13.96 -10.19 20.79
N ASP A 530 14.75 -10.85 19.94
CA ASP A 530 16.10 -11.28 20.32
C ASP A 530 17.07 -10.08 20.46
N LYS A 531 16.90 -9.02 19.66
CA LYS A 531 17.68 -7.78 19.82
C LYS A 531 17.36 -7.07 21.13
N ILE A 532 16.09 -6.94 21.48
CA ILE A 532 15.65 -6.35 22.76
C ILE A 532 16.24 -7.15 23.95
N LYS A 533 16.25 -8.48 23.88
CA LYS A 533 16.83 -9.33 24.94
C LYS A 533 18.35 -9.26 25.04
N SER A 534 19.05 -9.10 23.91
CA SER A 534 20.51 -9.14 23.85
C SER A 534 21.20 -7.80 24.13
N ALA A 535 20.46 -6.69 24.01
CA ALA A 535 20.90 -5.37 24.44
C ALA A 535 20.13 -4.97 25.71
N PRO A 536 20.52 -5.44 26.91
CA PRO A 536 19.95 -4.92 28.15
C PRO A 536 20.28 -3.43 28.25
N HIS A 537 19.28 -2.60 27.92
CA HIS A 537 19.16 -1.17 28.16
C HIS A 537 20.49 -0.42 28.33
N SER A 538 21.25 -0.25 27.25
CA SER A 538 22.37 0.69 27.25
C SER A 538 21.86 2.07 26.80
N HIS A 539 21.80 3.01 27.74
CA HIS A 539 21.49 4.41 27.50
C HIS A 539 22.46 5.03 26.47
N THR A 540 21.99 5.25 25.25
CA THR A 540 22.60 6.24 24.35
C THR A 540 21.50 6.97 23.58
N ASN A 541 21.37 8.25 23.88
CA ASN A 541 20.45 9.20 23.26
C ASN A 541 20.74 9.32 21.74
N PRO A 542 19.78 9.11 20.82
CA PRO A 542 20.02 9.15 19.38
C PRO A 542 20.35 10.54 18.81
N ALA A 543 20.25 11.60 19.61
CA ALA A 543 20.42 12.98 19.18
C ALA A 543 21.85 13.37 18.70
N GLU A 544 22.85 12.49 18.79
CA GLU A 544 24.23 12.78 18.34
C GLU A 544 24.65 12.15 17.01
N LYS A 545 23.79 11.40 16.31
CA LYS A 545 24.22 10.68 15.08
C LYS A 545 24.08 11.42 13.74
N ASN A 546 23.44 12.60 13.70
CA ASN A 546 23.28 13.37 12.45
C ASN A 546 24.03 14.71 12.47
N GLN A 547 25.28 14.71 12.94
CA GLN A 547 26.27 15.72 12.56
C GLN A 547 27.54 15.02 12.05
N LYS A 548 27.52 14.63 10.78
CA LYS A 548 28.68 14.68 9.86
C LYS A 548 28.28 14.38 8.43
#